data_AF-A0A7X7TE61-F1
#
_entry.id   AF-A0A7X7TE61-F1
#
_cell.length_a   1.000
_cell.length_b   1.000
_cell.length_c   1.000
_cell.angle_alpha   90.00
_cell.angle_beta   90.00
_cell.angle_gamma   90.00
#
_symmetry.space_group_name_H-M   'P 1'
#
loop_
_entity.id
_entity.type
_entity.pdbx_description
1 polymer ?
#
loop_
_entity_poly.entity_id
_entity_poly.type
_entity_poly.pdbx_seq_one_letter_code
_entity_poly.pdbx_strand_id
1 'polypeptide(L)'
;MAEPTGKTWNRIVLASYRLPYRLQDGQRMQNSGGLVSSILSLTQSGTADGSPRFDSEILWVGKAENSPEEMAKLQEQSGPIRLVPVQINADLDRRYYGGFCND
;
A
#
# COMPACT_ATOMS: atom_id res chain seq x y z
N MET A 1 34.48 -18.58 -5.08
CA MET A 1 33.51 -17.64 -4.48
C MET A 1 32.30 -17.66 -5.38
N ALA A 2 31.15 -18.13 -4.89
CA ALA A 2 29.93 -18.19 -5.70
C ALA A 2 29.34 -16.77 -5.80
N GLU A 3 29.01 -16.34 -7.03
CA GLU A 3 28.25 -15.12 -7.27
C GLU A 3 26.86 -15.25 -6.64
N PRO A 4 26.30 -14.19 -6.02
CA PRO A 4 24.91 -14.19 -5.63
C PRO A 4 24.05 -14.11 -6.90
N THR A 5 23.73 -15.26 -7.48
CA THR A 5 22.76 -15.40 -8.57
C THR A 5 21.35 -15.27 -8.02
N GLY A 6 20.96 -14.04 -7.67
CA GLY A 6 19.61 -13.73 -7.23
C GLY A 6 19.36 -12.25 -7.45
N LYS A 7 18.42 -11.91 -8.34
CA LYS A 7 18.01 -10.51 -8.56
C LYS A 7 17.44 -9.97 -7.24
N THR A 8 18.18 -9.13 -6.54
CA THR A 8 17.71 -8.45 -5.33
C THR A 8 16.83 -7.28 -5.74
N TRP A 9 15.64 -7.19 -5.15
CA TRP A 9 14.70 -6.11 -5.41
C TRP A 9 14.82 -5.11 -4.27
N ASN A 10 15.34 -3.91 -4.55
CA ASN A 10 15.61 -2.93 -3.50
C ASN A 10 14.32 -2.32 -2.93
N ARG A 11 13.26 -2.14 -3.74
CA ARG A 11 12.03 -1.44 -3.37
C ARG A 11 10.80 -2.01 -4.09
N ILE A 12 9.68 -2.04 -3.37
CA ILE A 12 8.34 -2.20 -3.96
C ILE A 12 7.64 -0.84 -4.01
N VAL A 13 7.05 -0.55 -5.17
CA VAL A 13 6.11 0.56 -5.37
C VAL A 13 4.80 -0.02 -5.89
N LEU A 14 3.72 0.21 -5.15
CA LEU A 14 2.38 -0.24 -5.48
C LEU A 14 1.56 0.97 -5.91
N ALA A 15 0.94 0.89 -7.08
CA ALA A 15 -0.04 1.86 -7.54
C ALA A 15 -1.37 1.13 -7.68
N SER A 16 -2.34 1.49 -6.85
CA SER A 16 -3.68 0.89 -6.83
C SER A 16 -4.76 1.94 -6.65
N TYR A 17 -6.00 1.58 -6.96
CA TYR A 17 -7.12 2.51 -6.80
C TYR A 17 -7.31 2.93 -5.32
N ARG A 18 -7.28 1.98 -4.38
CA ARG A 18 -7.40 2.26 -2.93
C ARG A 18 -6.07 2.11 -2.23
N LEU A 19 -5.88 2.87 -1.15
CA LEU A 19 -4.84 2.61 -0.16
C LEU A 19 -5.13 1.29 0.59
N PRO A 20 -4.12 0.67 1.24
CA PRO A 20 -4.30 -0.61 1.95
C PRO A 20 -5.08 -0.46 3.26
N TYR A 21 -5.19 0.76 3.77
CA TYR A 21 -5.83 1.07 5.04
C TYR A 21 -6.81 2.23 4.88
N ARG A 22 -7.78 2.27 5.79
CA ARG A 22 -8.66 3.42 6.03
C ARG A 22 -8.73 3.67 7.53
N LEU A 23 -8.97 4.92 7.93
CA LEU A 23 -9.26 5.22 9.32
C LEU A 23 -10.77 5.06 9.56
N GLN A 24 -11.16 4.30 10.57
CA GLN A 24 -12.55 4.14 11.01
C GLN A 24 -12.59 4.25 12.53
N ASP A 25 -13.38 5.18 13.07
CA ASP A 25 -13.50 5.46 14.51
C ASP A 25 -12.14 5.67 15.21
N GLY A 26 -11.20 6.32 14.51
CA GLY A 26 -9.84 6.57 15.02
C GLY A 26 -8.88 5.38 14.92
N GLN A 27 -9.35 4.22 14.48
CA GLN A 27 -8.54 3.01 14.33
C GLN A 27 -8.21 2.73 12.86
N ARG A 28 -6.96 2.30 12.61
CA ARG A 28 -6.55 1.78 11.30
C ARG A 28 -7.25 0.46 11.01
N MET A 29 -8.06 0.45 9.97
CA MET A 29 -8.66 -0.75 9.41
C MET A 29 -8.03 -1.10 8.07
N GLN A 30 -7.68 -2.38 7.90
CA GLN A 30 -7.22 -2.91 6.63
C GLN A 30 -8.39 -3.03 5.64
N ASN A 31 -8.20 -2.53 4.43
CA ASN A 31 -9.16 -2.76 3.34
C ASN A 31 -9.18 -4.24 2.97
N SER A 32 -10.38 -4.79 2.80
CA SER A 32 -10.56 -6.18 2.37
C SER A 32 -10.14 -6.35 0.90
N GLY A 33 -9.50 -7.47 0.58
CA GLY A 33 -9.10 -7.83 -0.78
C GLY A 33 -7.80 -8.63 -0.85
N GLY A 34 -7.70 -9.49 -1.85
CA GLY A 34 -6.54 -10.38 -2.05
C GLY A 34 -5.23 -9.64 -2.25
N LEU A 35 -5.24 -8.49 -2.94
CA LEU A 35 -4.04 -7.67 -3.13
C LEU A 35 -3.48 -7.18 -1.79
N VAL A 36 -4.34 -6.66 -0.92
CA VAL A 36 -3.90 -6.11 0.37
C VAL A 36 -3.32 -7.20 1.24
N SER A 37 -4.02 -8.34 1.37
CA SER A 37 -3.51 -9.45 2.17
C SER A 37 -2.20 -10.02 1.62
N SER A 38 -2.11 -10.28 0.30
CA SER A 38 -0.89 -10.84 -0.30
C SER A 38 0.32 -9.93 -0.15
N ILE A 39 0.16 -8.62 -0.34
CA ILE A 39 1.27 -7.68 -0.15
C ILE A 39 1.67 -7.64 1.31
N LEU A 40 0.74 -7.49 2.25
CA LEU A 40 1.08 -7.44 3.67
C LEU A 40 1.80 -8.71 4.13
N SER A 41 1.34 -9.89 3.69
CA SER A 41 2.04 -11.15 3.92
C SER A 41 3.45 -11.14 3.32
N LEU A 42 3.63 -10.60 2.12
CA LEU A 42 4.96 -10.47 1.50
C LEU A 42 5.88 -9.55 2.30
N THR A 43 5.36 -8.46 2.87
CA THR A 43 6.13 -7.50 3.69
C THR A 43 6.51 -8.05 5.06
N GLN A 44 5.67 -8.93 5.62
CA GLN A 44 5.86 -9.53 6.94
C GLN A 44 6.69 -10.81 6.89
N SER A 45 6.69 -11.49 5.74
CA SER A 45 7.51 -12.67 5.50
C SER A 45 8.94 -12.22 5.23
N GLY A 46 9.77 -12.22 6.28
CA GLY A 46 11.22 -12.11 6.13
C GLY A 46 11.79 -13.19 5.22
N THR A 47 13.06 -13.06 4.85
CA THR A 47 13.83 -14.11 4.19
C THR A 47 14.10 -15.28 5.14
N ALA A 48 14.60 -16.40 4.61
CA ALA A 48 14.90 -17.60 5.40
C ALA A 48 15.93 -17.38 6.53
N ASP A 49 16.73 -16.31 6.44
CA ASP A 49 17.71 -15.88 7.44
C ASP A 49 17.17 -14.79 8.41
N GLY A 50 15.88 -14.45 8.31
CA GLY A 50 15.22 -13.46 9.16
C GLY A 50 15.50 -12.01 8.77
N SER A 51 16.22 -11.74 7.69
CA SER A 51 16.39 -10.38 7.18
C SER A 51 15.12 -9.85 6.50
N PRO A 52 14.92 -8.51 6.45
CA PRO A 52 13.83 -7.91 5.70
C PRO A 52 13.91 -8.31 4.23
N ARG A 53 12.78 -8.62 3.63
CA ARG A 53 12.74 -9.01 2.20
C ARG A 53 13.09 -7.87 1.25
N PHE A 54 12.97 -6.63 1.71
CA PHE A 54 13.29 -5.42 0.96
C PHE A 54 14.12 -4.49 1.85
N ASP A 55 15.20 -3.96 1.27
CA ASP A 55 16.11 -3.04 1.97
C ASP A 55 15.54 -1.62 2.08
N SER A 56 14.51 -1.29 1.28
CA SER A 56 13.87 0.03 1.26
C SER A 56 12.41 -0.02 1.71
N GLU A 57 11.91 1.15 2.16
CA GLU A 57 10.49 1.38 2.43
C GLU A 57 9.60 0.96 1.24
N ILE A 58 8.42 0.44 1.55
CA ILE A 58 7.42 0.07 0.56
C ILE A 58 6.52 1.27 0.31
N LEU A 59 6.42 1.71 -0.95
CA LEU A 59 5.56 2.82 -1.33
C LEU A 59 4.20 2.28 -1.78
N TRP A 60 3.12 2.82 -1.23
CA TRP A 60 1.77 2.49 -1.64
C TRP A 60 1.00 3.73 -2.04
N VAL A 61 0.82 3.90 -3.35
CA VAL A 61 0.09 4.98 -3.98
C VAL A 61 -1.36 4.57 -4.17
N GLY A 62 -2.29 5.41 -3.72
CA GLY A 62 -3.72 5.17 -3.91
C GLY A 62 -4.58 6.35 -3.54
N LYS A 63 -5.86 6.29 -3.92
CA LYS A 63 -6.82 7.37 -3.66
C LYS A 63 -6.99 7.59 -2.15
N ALA A 64 -6.93 8.85 -1.72
CA ALA A 64 -7.28 9.23 -0.36
C ALA A 64 -8.80 9.30 -0.19
N GLU A 65 -9.29 8.60 0.83
CA GLU A 65 -10.68 8.71 1.31
C GLU A 65 -10.77 9.47 2.64
N ASN A 66 -9.62 9.69 3.27
CA ASN A 66 -9.48 10.31 4.59
C ASN A 66 -9.03 11.78 4.48
N SER A 67 -9.33 12.56 5.51
CA SER A 67 -8.84 13.94 5.62
C SER A 67 -7.30 13.98 5.75
N PRO A 68 -6.64 15.12 5.50
CA PRO A 68 -5.18 15.24 5.68
C PRO A 68 -4.71 14.84 7.10
N GLU A 69 -5.47 15.19 8.14
CA GLU A 69 -5.17 14.85 9.53
C GLU A 69 -5.30 13.34 9.79
N GLU A 70 -6.36 12.72 9.26
CA GLU A 70 -6.57 11.28 9.35
C GLU A 70 -5.50 10.50 8.58
N MET A 71 -5.06 11.03 7.44
CA MET A 71 -3.96 10.46 6.65
C MET A 71 -2.64 10.50 7.41
N ALA A 72 -2.35 11.57 8.14
CA ALA A 72 -1.16 11.64 9.00
C ALA A 72 -1.18 10.55 10.07
N LYS A 73 -2.32 10.39 10.76
CA LYS A 73 -2.52 9.31 11.75
C LYS A 73 -2.39 7.91 11.13
N LEU A 74 -2.95 7.70 9.93
CA LEU A 74 -2.81 6.45 9.20
C LEU A 74 -1.34 6.15 8.86
N GLN A 75 -0.59 7.17 8.43
CA GLN A 75 0.81 7.02 8.09
C GLN A 75 1.65 6.59 9.31
N GLU A 76 1.42 7.19 10.49
CA GLU A 76 2.07 6.79 11.74
C GLU A 76 1.80 5.32 12.08
N GLN A 77 0.58 4.84 11.78
CA GLN A 77 0.16 3.47 12.05
C GLN A 77 0.53 2.48 10.93
N SER A 78 1.15 2.90 9.82
CA SER A 78 1.36 2.05 8.63
C SER A 78 2.64 1.20 8.64
N GLY A 79 3.47 1.33 9.68
CA GLY A 79 4.69 0.53 9.84
C GLY A 79 5.68 0.75 8.67
N PRO A 80 6.17 -0.31 7.99
CA PRO A 80 7.17 -0.19 6.92
C PRO A 80 6.59 0.33 5.58
N ILE A 81 5.27 0.56 5.52
CA ILE A 81 4.60 1.04 4.33
C ILE A 81 4.41 2.56 4.42
N ARG A 82 4.90 3.25 3.41
CA ARG A 82 4.64 4.67 3.20
C ARG A 82 3.46 4.84 2.26
N LEU A 83 2.41 5.49 2.75
CA LEU A 83 1.20 5.81 2.04
C LEU A 83 1.42 7.09 1.23
N VAL A 84 1.07 7.04 -0.06
CA VAL A 84 1.14 8.17 -0.97
C VAL A 84 -0.27 8.47 -1.47
N PRO A 85 -1.01 9.37 -0.79
CA PRO A 85 -2.39 9.66 -1.14
C PRO A 85 -2.47 10.42 -2.48
N VAL A 86 -3.43 10.02 -3.30
CA VAL A 86 -3.77 10.70 -4.56
C VAL A 86 -5.18 11.29 -4.44
N GLN A 87 -5.32 12.55 -4.84
CA GLN A 87 -6.61 13.20 -4.97
C GLN A 87 -7.11 13.03 -6.40
N ILE A 88 -8.30 12.46 -6.56
CA ILE A 88 -8.97 12.27 -7.85
C ILE A 88 -10.23 13.11 -7.83
N ASN A 89 -10.43 13.92 -8.86
CA ASN A 89 -11.65 14.71 -9.01
C ASN A 89 -12.89 13.78 -9.05
N ALA A 90 -13.97 14.14 -8.35
CA ALA A 90 -15.16 13.29 -8.21
C ALA A 90 -15.83 12.90 -9.53
N ASP A 91 -15.84 13.79 -10.53
CA ASP A 91 -16.40 13.46 -11.84
C ASP A 91 -15.52 12.46 -12.61
N LEU A 92 -14.21 12.62 -12.52
CA LEU A 92 -13.26 11.67 -13.10
C LEU A 92 -13.36 10.31 -12.41
N ASP A 93 -13.41 10.30 -11.08
CA ASP A 93 -13.53 9.11 -10.25
C ASP A 93 -14.81 8.32 -10.55
N ARG A 94 -15.95 9.02 -10.66
CA ARG A 94 -17.23 8.43 -11.05
C ARG A 94 -17.17 7.80 -12.43
N ARG A 95 -16.60 8.47 -13.43
CA ARG A 95 -16.52 7.94 -14.81
C ARG A 95 -15.55 6.78 -14.93
N TYR A 96 -14.41 6.88 -14.24
CA TYR A 96 -13.35 5.86 -14.30
C TYR A 96 -13.68 4.66 -13.43
N TYR A 97 -13.74 4.85 -12.10
CA TYR A 97 -13.93 3.74 -11.18
C TYR A 97 -15.39 3.31 -11.12
N GLY A 98 -16.33 4.25 -10.98
CA GLY A 98 -17.75 3.93 -10.89
C GLY A 98 -18.39 3.48 -12.21
N GLY A 99 -17.82 3.88 -13.35
CA GLY A 99 -18.22 3.46 -14.69
C GLY A 99 -17.25 2.41 -15.22
N PHE A 100 -16.26 2.85 -16.02
CA PHE A 100 -15.38 1.99 -16.82
C PHE A 100 -14.81 0.75 -16.10
N CYS A 101 -14.44 0.84 -14.82
CA CYS A 101 -13.88 -0.29 -14.09
C CYS A 101 -14.91 -1.22 -13.43
N ASN A 102 -16.11 -0.76 -13.09
CA ASN A 102 -17.07 -1.51 -12.25
C ASN A 102 -18.51 -1.57 -12.80
N ASP A 103 -18.79 -1.02 -13.98
CA ASP A 103 -20.08 -1.06 -14.71
C ASP A 103 -19.81 -1.39 -16.19
#